data_AF-A0A7I7L0W0-F1
#
_entry.id   AF-A0A7I7L0W0-F1
#
_cell.length_a   1.000
_cell.length_b   1.000
_cell.length_c   1.000
_cell.angle_alpha   90.00
_cell.angle_beta   90.00
_cell.angle_gamma   90.00
#
_symmetry.space_group_name_H-M   'P 1'
#
loop_
_entity.id
_entity.type
_entity.pdbx_description
1 polymer ?
#
loop_
_entity_poly.entity_id
_entity_poly.type
_entity_poly.pdbx_seq_one_letter_code
_entity_poly.pdbx_strand_id
1 'polypeptide(L)'
;MTSASHLAELEIANPDVVAAWNALEPVVARCAGSLGAPVAKGDYHVGHSDDQTVAGADLRDCLDQVESPTSISVTFTGNAGPDARGIELRIMRYRRFKELNVQLRVTGPMDVQTLGYFERTRSTLASTIDRLNEA
;
A
#
# COMPACT_ATOMS: atom_id res chain seq x y z
N MET A 1 21.92 2.63 -15.10
CA MET A 1 20.56 3.10 -15.41
C MET A 1 20.08 3.95 -14.26
N THR A 2 19.39 5.04 -14.55
CA THR A 2 18.88 5.96 -13.53
C THR A 2 17.47 5.52 -13.14
N SER A 3 17.26 5.21 -11.87
CA SER A 3 15.96 4.78 -11.33
C SER A 3 15.14 6.01 -10.91
N ALA A 4 13.82 5.96 -11.14
CA ALA A 4 12.86 6.92 -10.61
C ALA A 4 12.04 6.29 -9.48
N SER A 5 11.61 7.16 -8.55
CA SER A 5 10.64 6.85 -7.52
C SER A 5 9.51 7.87 -7.61
N HIS A 6 8.31 7.40 -7.91
CA HIS A 6 7.09 8.21 -7.92
C HIS A 6 6.30 7.94 -6.63
N LEU A 7 5.90 8.99 -5.92
CA LEU A 7 5.17 8.92 -4.65
C LEU A 7 3.86 9.70 -4.77
N ALA A 8 2.77 9.10 -4.28
CA ALA A 8 1.51 9.77 -4.04
C ALA A 8 1.07 9.52 -2.59
N GLU A 9 0.45 10.53 -1.99
CA GLU A 9 -0.22 10.43 -0.71
C GLU A 9 -1.72 10.68 -0.93
N LEU A 10 -2.55 9.81 -0.36
CA LEU A 10 -4.00 9.83 -0.44
C LEU A 10 -4.57 9.71 0.98
N GLU A 11 -5.82 10.11 1.20
CA GLU A 11 -6.42 10.16 2.53
C GLU A 11 -7.78 9.45 2.56
N ILE A 12 -7.99 8.61 3.57
CA ILE A 12 -9.28 7.96 3.86
C ILE A 12 -9.83 8.58 5.15
N ALA A 13 -11.04 9.11 5.11
CA ALA A 13 -11.70 9.73 6.25
C ALA A 13 -12.11 8.71 7.33
N ASN A 14 -12.26 7.44 6.96
CA ASN A 14 -12.56 6.34 7.86
C ASN A 14 -11.28 5.78 8.53
N PRO A 15 -11.19 5.68 9.87
CA PRO A 15 -10.03 5.18 10.59
C PRO A 15 -9.86 3.64 10.61
N ASP A 16 -10.78 2.87 10.00
CA ASP A 16 -10.70 1.40 9.98
C ASP A 16 -9.64 0.91 8.99
N VAL A 17 -8.46 0.59 9.51
CA VAL A 17 -7.31 0.09 8.76
C VAL A 17 -7.61 -1.23 8.05
N VAL A 18 -8.40 -2.12 8.66
CA VAL A 18 -8.70 -3.43 8.08
C VAL A 18 -9.63 -3.27 6.89
N ALA A 19 -10.67 -2.45 7.03
CA ALA A 19 -11.58 -2.15 5.93
C ALA A 19 -10.85 -1.46 4.77
N ALA A 20 -10.02 -0.46 5.09
CA ALA A 20 -9.19 0.23 4.09
C ALA A 20 -8.23 -0.73 3.38
N TRP A 21 -7.54 -1.60 4.13
CA TRP A 21 -6.62 -2.59 3.57
C TRP A 21 -7.33 -3.56 2.64
N ASN A 22 -8.44 -4.17 3.08
CA ASN A 22 -9.21 -5.13 2.28
C ASN A 22 -9.75 -4.53 0.97
N ALA A 23 -10.00 -3.21 0.96
CA ALA A 23 -10.48 -2.51 -0.23
C ALA A 23 -9.36 -2.10 -1.19
N LEU A 24 -8.20 -1.69 -0.68
CA LEU A 24 -7.09 -1.17 -1.49
C LEU A 24 -6.10 -2.25 -1.96
N GLU A 25 -5.91 -3.31 -1.17
CA GLU A 25 -4.98 -4.40 -1.49
C GLU A 25 -5.25 -5.02 -2.87
N PRO A 26 -6.51 -5.37 -3.25
CA PRO A 26 -6.77 -6.01 -4.55
C PRO A 26 -6.43 -5.12 -5.74
N VAL A 27 -6.53 -3.79 -5.57
CA VAL A 27 -6.15 -2.81 -6.60
C VAL A 27 -4.65 -2.88 -6.86
N VAL A 28 -3.86 -2.87 -5.77
CA VAL A 28 -2.40 -2.90 -5.85
C VAL A 28 -1.89 -4.26 -6.32
N ALA A 29 -2.46 -5.37 -5.85
CA ALA A 29 -2.08 -6.70 -6.29
C ALA A 29 -2.35 -6.91 -7.80
N ARG A 30 -3.48 -6.42 -8.32
CA ARG A 30 -3.78 -6.44 -9.75
C ARG A 30 -2.81 -5.60 -10.57
N CYS A 31 -2.44 -4.42 -10.06
CA CYS A 31 -1.45 -3.57 -10.69
C CYS A 31 -0.07 -4.25 -10.69
N ALA A 32 0.38 -4.82 -9.57
CA ALA A 32 1.65 -5.55 -9.46
C ALA A 32 1.71 -6.75 -10.41
N GLY A 33 0.64 -7.53 -10.51
CA GLY A 33 0.55 -8.62 -11.48
C GLY A 33 0.69 -8.16 -12.93
N SER A 34 0.23 -6.94 -13.26
CA SER A 34 0.39 -6.33 -14.59
C SER A 34 1.84 -5.92 -14.89
N LEU A 35 2.70 -5.79 -13.87
CA LEU A 35 4.14 -5.55 -14.02
C LEU A 35 4.94 -6.84 -14.19
N GLY A 36 4.30 -8.02 -14.19
CA GLY A 36 5.02 -9.30 -14.15
C GLY A 36 5.69 -9.56 -12.80
N ALA A 37 5.25 -8.88 -11.74
CA ALA A 37 5.57 -9.18 -10.34
C ALA A 37 4.37 -9.95 -9.74
N PRO A 38 4.24 -11.27 -10.01
CA PRO A 38 3.17 -12.06 -9.42
C PRO A 38 3.33 -12.02 -7.90
N VAL A 39 2.27 -11.58 -7.24
CA VAL A 39 2.25 -11.39 -5.80
C VAL A 39 2.26 -12.75 -5.10
N ALA A 40 3.26 -12.98 -4.26
CA ALA A 40 3.28 -14.11 -3.35
C ALA A 40 2.76 -13.69 -1.97
N LYS A 41 2.20 -14.63 -1.20
CA LYS A 41 1.73 -14.38 0.18
C LYS A 41 2.82 -13.82 1.13
N GLY A 42 4.10 -13.91 0.78
CA GLY A 42 5.22 -13.35 1.54
C GLY A 42 5.55 -11.89 1.25
N ASP A 43 4.95 -11.28 0.22
CA ASP A 43 5.20 -9.89 -0.22
C ASP A 43 4.44 -8.84 0.62
N TYR A 44 3.75 -9.31 1.67
CA TYR A 44 2.91 -8.52 2.55
C TYR A 44 3.58 -8.36 3.91
N HIS A 45 3.69 -7.11 4.34
CA HIS A 45 4.41 -6.72 5.54
C HIS A 45 3.58 -5.72 6.35
N VAL A 46 2.99 -6.16 7.45
CA VAL A 46 2.32 -5.28 8.41
C VAL A 46 3.33 -4.86 9.48
N GLY A 47 3.75 -3.61 9.50
CA GLY A 47 4.67 -3.05 10.49
C GLY A 47 4.01 -2.06 11.44
N HIS A 48 4.37 -2.10 12.73
CA HIS A 48 3.98 -1.12 13.75
C HIS A 48 5.16 -0.24 14.16
N SER A 49 4.90 0.90 14.82
CA SER A 49 5.94 1.79 15.35
C SER A 49 6.89 1.14 16.35
N ASP A 50 6.51 -0.01 16.93
CA ASP A 50 7.21 -0.71 18.02
C ASP A 50 7.71 -2.13 17.62
N ASP A 51 7.98 -2.36 16.33
CA ASP A 51 8.66 -3.54 15.75
C ASP A 51 7.98 -4.92 15.85
N GLN A 52 7.31 -5.28 14.76
CA GLN A 52 7.34 -6.61 14.13
C GLN A 52 6.66 -6.48 12.77
N THR A 53 7.11 -7.26 11.78
CA THR A 53 6.46 -7.35 10.47
C THR A 53 5.69 -8.67 10.39
N VAL A 54 4.37 -8.64 10.26
CA VAL A 54 3.54 -9.86 10.08
C VAL A 54 2.99 -9.97 8.67
N ALA A 55 2.64 -11.18 8.24
CA ALA A 55 2.01 -11.40 6.95
C ALA A 55 0.61 -10.75 6.93
N GLY A 56 0.16 -10.28 5.77
CA GLY A 56 -1.12 -9.58 5.63
C GLY A 56 -2.35 -10.41 6.05
N ALA A 57 -2.26 -11.74 6.00
CA ALA A 57 -3.32 -12.64 6.49
C ALA A 57 -3.52 -12.56 8.02
N ASP A 58 -2.46 -12.18 8.75
CA ASP A 58 -2.44 -12.10 10.21
C ASP A 58 -2.69 -10.65 10.69
N LEU A 59 -3.01 -9.72 9.78
CA LEU A 59 -3.24 -8.30 10.06
C LEU A 59 -4.31 -8.11 11.15
N ARG A 60 -5.42 -8.83 11.07
CA ARG A 60 -6.53 -8.68 12.02
C ARG A 60 -6.14 -9.17 13.42
N ASP A 61 -5.55 -10.35 13.49
CA ASP A 61 -5.10 -10.94 14.76
C ASP A 61 -3.99 -10.10 15.40
N CYS A 62 -3.13 -9.49 14.60
CA CYS A 62 -2.11 -8.54 15.07
C CYS A 62 -2.73 -7.25 15.59
N LEU A 63 -3.68 -6.65 14.87
CA LEU A 63 -4.37 -5.43 15.30
C LEU A 63 -5.12 -5.61 16.62
N ASP A 64 -5.75 -6.76 16.82
CA ASP A 64 -6.49 -7.09 18.05
C ASP A 64 -5.56 -7.26 19.27
N GLN A 65 -4.27 -7.53 19.05
CA GLN A 65 -3.26 -7.71 20.09
C GLN A 65 -2.54 -6.42 20.49
N VAL A 66 -2.63 -5.34 19.71
CA VAL A 66 -1.91 -4.09 20.00
C VAL A 66 -2.83 -3.09 20.68
N GLU A 67 -2.56 -2.82 21.96
CA GLU A 67 -3.46 -2.04 22.81
C GLU A 67 -3.62 -0.55 22.41
N SER A 68 -2.73 0.03 21.59
CA SER A 68 -2.89 1.33 20.91
C SER A 68 -1.59 1.73 20.19
N PRO A 69 -1.26 1.15 19.02
CA PRO A 69 -0.06 1.57 18.30
C PRO A 69 -0.17 3.05 17.91
N THR A 70 0.94 3.79 18.06
CA THR A 70 0.98 5.21 17.66
C THR A 70 0.79 5.35 16.15
N SER A 71 1.29 4.36 15.40
CA SER A 71 0.89 4.11 14.03
C SER A 71 0.91 2.63 13.63
N ILE A 72 0.03 2.27 12.70
CA ILE A 72 0.02 0.98 11.99
C ILE A 72 0.37 1.27 10.55
N SER A 73 1.30 0.53 9.96
CA SER A 73 1.57 0.56 8.53
C SER A 73 1.41 -0.81 7.89
N VAL A 74 0.62 -0.93 6.83
CA VAL A 74 0.63 -2.14 6.01
C VAL A 74 1.33 -1.85 4.70
N THR A 75 2.43 -2.55 4.45
CA THR A 75 3.28 -2.43 3.28
C THR A 75 3.09 -3.63 2.36
N PHE A 76 2.77 -3.34 1.10
CA PHE A 76 2.85 -4.30 -0.01
C PHE A 76 4.18 -4.10 -0.74
N THR A 77 4.90 -5.14 -1.19
CA THR A 77 6.07 -4.95 -2.06
C THR A 77 6.12 -6.00 -3.18
N GLY A 78 5.81 -5.59 -4.40
CA GLY A 78 6.02 -6.44 -5.58
C GLY A 78 7.33 -6.08 -6.28
N ASN A 79 8.25 -7.03 -6.48
CA ASN A 79 9.53 -6.82 -7.18
C ASN A 79 9.61 -7.64 -8.47
N ALA A 80 9.91 -7.00 -9.60
CA ALA A 80 10.20 -7.69 -10.87
C ALA A 80 11.67 -7.53 -11.27
N GLY A 81 12.48 -8.57 -11.03
CA GLY A 81 13.77 -8.82 -11.72
C GLY A 81 14.86 -7.72 -11.66
N PRO A 82 15.94 -7.87 -12.45
CA PRO A 82 17.14 -7.01 -12.39
C PRO A 82 16.93 -5.57 -12.89
N ASP A 83 15.81 -5.28 -13.58
CA ASP A 83 15.37 -3.91 -13.93
C ASP A 83 14.37 -3.32 -12.91
N ALA A 84 14.17 -4.04 -11.79
CA ALA A 84 13.46 -3.72 -10.54
C ALA A 84 12.40 -2.61 -10.65
N ARG A 85 11.30 -2.93 -11.34
CA ARG A 85 10.05 -2.21 -11.13
C ARG A 85 9.45 -2.70 -9.81
N GLY A 86 9.30 -1.79 -8.86
CA GLY A 86 8.75 -2.02 -7.54
C GLY A 86 7.43 -1.27 -7.36
N ILE A 87 6.50 -1.84 -6.62
CA ILE A 87 5.33 -1.10 -6.13
C ILE A 87 5.20 -1.32 -4.64
N GLU A 88 5.01 -0.22 -3.92
CA GLU A 88 4.83 -0.15 -2.49
C GLU A 88 3.51 0.57 -2.19
N LEU A 89 2.63 -0.08 -1.43
CA LEU A 89 1.45 0.57 -0.84
C LEU A 89 1.63 0.54 0.66
N ARG A 90 1.54 1.71 1.30
CA ARG A 90 1.60 1.86 2.75
C ARG A 90 0.33 2.52 3.27
N ILE A 91 -0.44 1.86 4.13
CA ILE A 91 -1.59 2.47 4.82
C ILE A 91 -1.20 2.79 6.25
N MET A 92 -1.17 4.06 6.62
CA MET A 92 -0.81 4.55 7.94
C MET A 92 -2.03 5.08 8.71
N ARG A 93 -2.32 4.49 9.87
CA ARG A 93 -3.18 5.12 10.88
C ARG A 93 -2.32 5.83 11.88
N TYR A 94 -2.66 7.05 12.26
CA TYR A 94 -2.03 7.73 13.38
C TYR A 94 -3.05 7.95 14.48
N ARG A 95 -2.71 7.62 15.74
CA ARG A 95 -3.66 7.72 16.87
C ARG A 95 -4.29 9.10 17.05
N ARG A 96 -3.56 10.17 16.70
CA ARG A 96 -4.00 11.56 16.84
C ARG A 96 -4.98 12.00 15.74
N PHE A 97 -5.02 11.31 14.61
CA PHE A 97 -5.80 11.69 13.45
C PHE A 97 -6.98 10.73 13.28
N LYS A 98 -8.12 11.26 12.81
CA LYS A 98 -9.31 10.43 12.51
C LYS A 98 -9.25 9.81 11.12
N GLU A 99 -8.26 10.19 10.32
CA GLU A 99 -8.04 9.71 8.96
C GLU A 99 -6.89 8.69 8.89
N LEU A 100 -6.87 7.95 7.78
CA LEU A 100 -5.75 7.12 7.35
C LEU A 100 -5.00 7.81 6.22
N ASN A 101 -3.67 7.82 6.29
CA ASN A 101 -2.81 8.24 5.20
C ASN A 101 -2.41 7.02 4.37
N VAL A 102 -2.53 7.11 3.06
CA VAL A 102 -2.18 6.04 2.12
C VAL A 102 -1.06 6.53 1.22
N GLN A 103 0.11 5.91 1.31
CA GLN A 103 1.24 6.18 0.42
C GLN A 103 1.31 5.11 -0.66
N LEU A 104 1.32 5.55 -1.92
CA LEU A 104 1.67 4.72 -3.07
C LEU A 104 3.04 5.14 -3.56
N ARG A 105 3.98 4.19 -3.61
CA ARG A 105 5.27 4.37 -4.27
C ARG A 105 5.44 3.38 -5.41
N VAL A 106 5.91 3.87 -6.54
CA VAL A 106 6.35 3.04 -7.68
C VAL A 106 7.80 3.38 -7.98
N THR A 107 8.65 2.35 -8.00
CA THR A 107 10.06 2.45 -8.37
C THR A 107 10.31 1.73 -9.68
N GLY A 108 11.28 2.18 -10.47
CA GLY A 108 11.62 1.54 -11.74
C GLY A 108 12.50 2.42 -12.62
N PRO A 109 12.75 2.00 -13.88
CA PRO A 109 13.48 2.80 -14.85
C PRO A 109 12.82 4.17 -15.09
N MET A 110 13.61 5.21 -15.35
CA MET A 110 13.09 6.50 -15.82
C MET A 110 12.55 6.42 -17.25
N ASP A 111 11.39 5.78 -17.42
CA ASP A 111 10.68 5.66 -18.68
C ASP A 111 9.20 6.08 -18.56
N VAL A 112 8.59 6.39 -19.72
CA VAL A 112 7.17 6.80 -19.79
C VAL A 112 6.24 5.69 -19.31
N GLN A 113 6.67 4.42 -19.39
CA GLN A 113 5.87 3.28 -18.96
C GLN A 113 5.71 3.23 -17.43
N THR A 114 6.80 3.48 -16.69
CA THR A 114 6.82 3.49 -15.22
C THR A 114 5.98 4.64 -14.69
N LEU A 115 6.08 5.82 -15.30
CA LEU A 115 5.22 6.97 -14.96
C LEU A 115 3.73 6.69 -15.28
N GLY A 116 3.43 6.16 -16.47
CA GLY A 116 2.06 5.83 -16.85
C GLY A 116 1.41 4.77 -15.95
N TYR A 117 2.21 3.83 -15.46
CA TYR A 117 1.77 2.84 -14.47
C TYR A 117 1.47 3.48 -13.10
N PHE A 118 2.36 4.36 -12.63
CA PHE A 118 2.13 5.12 -11.40
C PHE A 118 0.82 5.91 -11.46
N GLU A 119 0.61 6.68 -12.54
CA GLU A 119 -0.59 7.50 -12.72
C GLU A 119 -1.89 6.68 -12.73
N ARG A 120 -1.89 5.54 -13.44
CA ARG A 120 -3.06 4.65 -13.51
C ARG A 120 -3.38 4.03 -12.15
N THR A 121 -2.36 3.58 -11.43
CA THR A 121 -2.51 2.97 -10.11
C THR A 121 -3.02 4.00 -9.11
N ARG A 122 -2.43 5.20 -9.11
CA ARG A 122 -2.86 6.34 -8.29
C ARG A 122 -4.33 6.67 -8.53
N SER A 123 -4.76 6.80 -9.79
CA SER A 123 -6.14 7.12 -10.14
C SER A 123 -7.13 6.04 -9.70
N THR A 124 -6.76 4.76 -9.83
CA THR A 124 -7.62 3.63 -9.40
C THR A 124 -7.74 3.56 -7.87
N LEU A 125 -6.66 3.85 -7.15
CA LEU A 125 -6.67 3.95 -5.70
C LEU A 125 -7.55 5.12 -5.23
N ALA A 126 -7.38 6.32 -5.82
CA ALA A 126 -8.18 7.49 -5.50
C ALA A 126 -9.69 7.21 -5.65
N SER A 127 -10.11 6.63 -6.77
CA SER A 127 -11.52 6.25 -6.99
C SER A 127 -12.05 5.19 -6.00
N THR A 128 -11.17 4.33 -5.48
CA THR A 128 -11.56 3.36 -4.45
C THR A 128 -11.68 4.01 -3.08
N ILE A 129 -10.80 4.96 -2.77
CA ILE A 129 -10.84 5.78 -1.57
C ILE A 129 -12.10 6.66 -1.54
N ASP A 130 -12.46 7.30 -2.66
CA ASP A 130 -13.69 8.09 -2.75
C ASP A 130 -14.92 7.26 -2.38
N ARG A 131 -15.02 6.03 -2.90
CA ARG A 131 -16.09 5.08 -2.55
C ARG A 131 -16.08 4.65 -1.09
N LEU A 132 -14.91 4.56 -0.46
CA LEU A 132 -14.79 4.25 0.97
C LEU A 132 -15.21 5.43 1.85
N ASN A 133 -15.00 6.66 1.37
CA ASN A 133 -15.37 7.88 2.08
C ASN A 133 -16.87 8.19 1.97
N GLU A 134 -17.55 7.64 0.95
CA GLU A 134 -19.00 7.79 0.74
C GLU A 134 -19.86 6.74 1.48
N ALA A 135 -19.25 5.68 2.02
CA ALA A 135 -19.90 4.54 2.67
C ALA A 135 -20.01 4.70 4.20
#